data_AF-A0AA40BIM4-F1
#
_entry.id   AF-A0AA40BIM4-F1
#
_cell.length_a   1.000
_cell.length_b   1.000
_cell.length_c   1.000
_cell.angle_alpha   90.00
_cell.angle_beta   90.00
_cell.angle_gamma   90.00
#
_symmetry.space_group_name_H-M   'P 1'
#
loop_
_entity.id
_entity.type
_entity.pdbx_description
1 polymer ?
#
loop_
_entity_poly.entity_id
_entity_poly.type
_entity_poly.pdbx_seq_one_letter_code
_entity_poly.pdbx_strand_id
1 'polypeptide(L)'
;MGGDSELAIFRRFSRLNMLALLKLQADMVRLEHEFDGIVQEDAAAGRDFHASFEKLLASDYGSHSGQLDLLARIQEKLKEYSASPPPFMLRA
;
A
#
# COMPACT_ATOMS: atom_id res chain seq x y z
N MET A 1 17.15 18.51 -23.21
CA MET A 1 17.84 17.30 -23.72
C MET A 1 18.18 16.37 -22.55
N GLY A 2 17.18 15.70 -21.94
CA GLY A 2 17.39 14.86 -20.74
C GLY A 2 16.55 13.58 -20.65
N GLY A 3 15.58 13.37 -21.56
CA GLY A 3 14.64 12.23 -21.44
C GLY A 3 15.15 10.88 -21.94
N ASP A 4 16.13 10.83 -22.85
CA ASP A 4 16.55 9.57 -23.48
C ASP A 4 17.43 8.68 -22.59
N SER A 5 18.21 9.26 -21.66
CA SER A 5 19.11 8.50 -20.80
C SER A 5 18.37 7.71 -19.72
N GLU A 6 17.39 8.33 -19.06
CA GLU A 6 16.55 7.64 -18.06
C GLU A 6 15.74 6.52 -18.70
N LEU A 7 15.13 6.78 -19.87
CA LEU A 7 14.41 5.75 -20.63
C LEU A 7 15.34 4.61 -21.09
N ALA A 8 16.62 4.88 -21.39
CA ALA A 8 17.59 3.84 -21.74
C ALA A 8 17.90 2.91 -20.56
N ILE A 9 18.05 3.46 -19.34
CA ILE A 9 18.22 2.67 -18.11
C ILE A 9 16.97 1.83 -17.84
N PHE A 10 15.78 2.41 -17.93
CA PHE A 10 14.53 1.68 -17.75
C PHE A 10 14.33 0.56 -18.77
N ARG A 11 14.70 0.78 -20.04
CA ARG A 11 14.67 -0.27 -21.07
C ARG A 11 15.67 -1.38 -20.78
N ARG A 12 16.90 -1.01 -20.42
CA ARG A 12 18.00 -1.94 -20.10
C ARG A 12 17.67 -2.83 -18.91
N PHE A 13 16.98 -2.31 -17.90
CA PHE A 13 16.58 -3.03 -16.70
C PHE A 13 15.07 -3.32 -16.63
N SER A 14 14.38 -3.30 -17.78
CA SER A 14 12.92 -3.45 -17.87
C SER A 14 12.38 -4.66 -17.11
N ARG A 15 13.06 -5.81 -17.23
CA ARG A 15 12.71 -7.03 -16.47
C ARG A 15 12.84 -6.84 -14.96
N LEU A 16 13.91 -6.22 -14.48
CA LEU A 16 14.10 -5.98 -13.05
C LEU A 16 13.06 -4.99 -12.50
N ASN A 17 12.77 -3.93 -13.26
CA ASN A 17 11.75 -2.94 -12.92
C ASN A 17 10.36 -3.57 -12.84
N MET A 18 10.02 -4.44 -13.79
CA MET A 18 8.75 -5.18 -13.76
C MET A 18 8.66 -6.12 -12.56
N LEU A 19 9.74 -6.84 -12.22
CA LEU A 19 9.77 -7.70 -11.03
C LEU A 19 9.63 -6.90 -9.73
N ALA A 20 10.24 -5.72 -9.64
CA ALA A 20 10.10 -4.83 -8.49
C ALA A 20 8.65 -4.33 -8.34
N LEU A 21 8.00 -3.94 -9.45
CA LEU A 21 6.59 -3.55 -9.44
C LEU A 21 5.68 -4.71 -9.02
N LEU A 22 5.88 -5.90 -9.57
CA LEU A 22 5.11 -7.09 -9.19
C LEU A 22 5.29 -7.44 -7.72
N LYS A 23 6.50 -7.26 -7.17
CA LYS A 23 6.78 -7.46 -5.74
C LYS A 23 6.01 -6.46 -4.88
N LEU A 24 6.04 -5.17 -5.24
CA LEU A 24 5.29 -4.13 -4.54
C LEU A 24 3.79 -4.43 -4.58
N GLN A 25 3.25 -4.81 -5.73
CA GLN A 25 1.84 -5.20 -5.88
C GLN A 25 1.48 -6.41 -5.01
N ALA A 26 2.32 -7.44 -4.98
CA ALA A 26 2.11 -8.60 -4.12
C ALA A 26 2.11 -8.23 -2.62
N ASP A 27 3.01 -7.33 -2.22
CA ASP A 27 3.08 -6.84 -0.84
C ASP A 27 1.83 -6.03 -0.46
N MET A 28 1.32 -5.23 -1.39
CA MET A 28 0.07 -4.50 -1.21
C MET A 28 -1.13 -5.43 -1.03
N VAL A 29 -1.31 -6.42 -1.91
CA VAL A 29 -2.39 -7.41 -1.80
C VAL A 29 -2.31 -8.18 -0.49
N ARG A 30 -1.09 -8.51 -0.03
CA ARG A 30 -0.91 -9.15 1.27
C ARG A 30 -1.35 -8.25 2.43
N LEU A 31 -0.98 -6.97 2.41
CA LEU A 31 -1.41 -6.02 3.44
C LEU A 31 -2.93 -5.81 3.44
N GLU A 32 -3.58 -5.81 2.27
CA GLU A 32 -5.04 -5.78 2.15
C GLU A 32 -5.66 -7.00 2.83
N HIS A 33 -5.15 -8.21 2.54
CA HIS A 33 -5.62 -9.43 3.20
C HIS A 33 -5.41 -9.42 4.73
N GLU A 34 -4.26 -8.91 5.20
CA GLU A 34 -3.99 -8.77 6.63
C GLU A 34 -4.96 -7.77 7.29
N PHE A 35 -5.26 -6.65 6.62
CA PHE A 35 -6.23 -5.65 7.10
C PHE A 35 -7.64 -6.25 7.22
N ASP A 36 -8.10 -6.96 6.19
CA ASP A 36 -9.40 -7.65 6.21
C ASP A 36 -9.46 -8.68 7.34
N GLY A 37 -8.36 -9.38 7.62
CA GLY A 37 -8.25 -10.30 8.75
C GLY A 37 -8.53 -9.62 10.08
N ILE A 38 -7.89 -8.47 10.34
CA ILE A 38 -8.11 -7.70 11.57
C ILE A 38 -9.53 -7.16 11.66
N VAL A 39 -10.10 -6.70 10.54
CA VAL A 39 -11.50 -6.27 10.49
C VAL A 39 -12.45 -7.41 10.91
N GLN A 40 -12.21 -8.63 10.45
CA GLN A 40 -13.00 -9.80 10.86
C GLN A 40 -12.80 -10.16 12.33
N GLU A 41 -11.57 -10.08 12.85
CA GLU A 41 -11.29 -10.30 14.26
C GLU A 41 -11.98 -9.27 15.16
N ASP A 42 -11.94 -7.99 14.78
CA ASP A 42 -12.61 -6.91 15.50
C ASP A 42 -14.14 -7.05 15.44
N ALA A 43 -14.68 -7.50 14.31
CA ALA A 43 -16.09 -7.83 14.18
C ALA A 43 -16.49 -8.98 15.12
N ALA A 44 -15.68 -10.06 15.17
CA ALA A 44 -15.93 -11.20 16.04
C ALA A 44 -15.81 -10.84 17.53
N ALA A 45 -14.92 -9.91 17.87
CA ALA A 45 -14.76 -9.35 19.21
C ALA A 45 -15.84 -8.33 19.58
N GLY A 46 -16.79 -8.01 18.68
CA GLY A 46 -17.86 -7.05 18.92
C GLY A 46 -17.37 -5.60 19.02
N ARG A 47 -16.24 -5.27 18.40
CA ARG A 47 -15.72 -3.91 18.40
C ARG A 47 -16.46 -3.07 17.37
N ASP A 48 -17.04 -1.96 17.81
CA ASP A 48 -17.89 -1.10 16.97
C ASP A 48 -17.17 -0.44 15.80
N PHE A 49 -15.85 -0.38 15.84
CA PHE A 49 -15.03 0.28 14.81
C PHE A 49 -14.70 -0.61 13.60
N HIS A 50 -15.01 -1.91 13.62
CA HIS A 50 -14.70 -2.82 12.52
C HIS A 50 -15.29 -2.39 11.16
N ALA A 51 -16.44 -1.72 11.17
CA ALA A 51 -17.15 -1.29 9.96
C ALA A 51 -17.21 0.24 9.77
N SER A 52 -16.53 1.02 10.63
CA SER A 52 -16.62 2.48 10.58
C SER A 52 -15.26 3.12 10.82
N PHE A 53 -14.71 3.72 9.76
CA PHE A 53 -13.49 4.52 9.84
C PHE A 53 -13.62 5.71 10.79
N GLU A 54 -14.79 6.33 10.87
CA GLU A 54 -15.06 7.40 11.83
C GLU A 54 -14.89 6.91 13.26
N LYS A 55 -15.50 5.76 13.59
CA LYS A 55 -15.33 5.13 14.91
C LYS A 55 -13.91 4.63 15.14
N LEU A 56 -13.24 4.13 14.11
CA LEU A 56 -11.85 3.68 14.17
C LEU A 56 -10.91 4.83 14.52
N LEU A 57 -11.04 5.97 13.85
CA LEU A 57 -10.26 7.18 14.13
C LEU A 57 -10.62 7.79 15.49
N ALA A 58 -11.87 7.68 15.93
CA ALA A 58 -12.29 8.13 17.27
C ALA A 58 -11.84 7.18 18.40
N SER A 59 -11.54 5.91 18.09
CA SER A 59 -11.10 4.90 19.07
C SER A 59 -9.66 5.11 19.56
N ASP A 60 -8.93 6.04 18.95
CA ASP A 60 -7.50 6.32 19.14
C ASP A 60 -7.14 6.95 20.51
N TYR A 61 -8.11 7.06 21.44
CA TYR A 61 -7.87 7.57 22.79
C TYR A 61 -7.40 6.52 23.81
N GLY A 62 -7.10 5.28 23.41
CA GLY A 62 -6.49 4.33 24.37
C GLY A 62 -6.26 2.89 23.94
N SER A 63 -6.69 2.46 22.74
CA SER A 63 -6.44 1.10 22.26
C SER A 63 -5.76 1.18 20.91
N HIS A 64 -4.48 0.80 20.83
CA HIS A 64 -3.79 0.57 19.56
C HIS A 64 -4.63 -0.38 18.70
N SER A 65 -5.36 0.16 17.72
CA SER A 65 -6.15 -0.67 16.81
C SER A 65 -5.20 -1.19 15.73
N GLY A 66 -5.08 -2.52 15.63
CA GLY A 66 -4.23 -3.13 14.61
C GLY A 66 -4.60 -2.71 13.18
N GLN A 67 -5.86 -2.28 12.97
CA GLN A 67 -6.33 -1.69 11.72
C GLN A 67 -5.62 -0.38 11.37
N LEU A 68 -5.43 0.55 12.33
CA LEU A 68 -4.74 1.82 12.07
C LEU A 68 -3.26 1.61 11.76
N ASP A 69 -2.61 0.68 12.47
CA ASP A 69 -1.22 0.30 12.19
C ASP A 69 -1.06 -0.27 10.77
N LEU A 70 -1.99 -1.12 10.33
CA LEU A 70 -1.98 -1.68 8.98
C LEU A 70 -2.31 -0.63 7.92
N LEU A 71 -3.23 0.29 8.19
CA LEU A 71 -3.53 1.41 7.29
C LEU A 71 -2.31 2.32 7.10
N ALA A 72 -1.55 2.61 8.15
CA ALA A 72 -0.31 3.37 8.05
C ALA A 72 0.70 2.65 7.14
N ARG A 73 0.86 1.33 7.29
CA ARG A 73 1.74 0.52 6.43
C ARG A 73 1.28 0.48 4.97
N ILE A 74 -0.02 0.36 4.73
CA ILE A 74 -0.60 0.42 3.37
C ILE A 74 -0.30 1.79 2.74
N GLN A 75 -0.45 2.88 3.48
CA GLN A 75 -0.14 4.23 3.00
C GLN A 75 1.35 4.41 2.67
N GLU A 76 2.25 3.86 3.49
CA GLU A 76 3.69 3.88 3.18
C GLU A 76 4.00 3.09 1.91
N LYS A 77 3.41 1.90 1.73
CA LYS A 77 3.61 1.10 0.51
C LYS A 77 3.02 1.75 -0.74
N LEU A 78 1.88 2.44 -0.63
CA LEU A 78 1.33 3.25 -1.71
C LEU A 78 2.29 4.38 -2.13
N LYS A 79 2.93 5.04 -1.16
CA LYS A 79 3.94 6.06 -1.45
C LYS A 79 5.13 5.46 -2.21
N GLU A 80 5.64 4.32 -1.77
CA GLU A 80 6.71 3.59 -2.49
C GLU A 80 6.31 3.24 -3.92
N TYR A 81 5.09 2.73 -4.13
CA TYR A 81 4.57 2.41 -5.46
C TYR A 81 4.46 3.66 -6.34
N SER A 82 3.92 4.76 -5.81
CA SER A 82 3.78 6.03 -6.54
C SER A 82 5.11 6.69 -6.89
N ALA A 83 6.15 6.47 -6.07
CA ALA A 83 7.51 6.99 -6.30
C ALA A 83 8.30 6.17 -7.32
N SER A 84 7.82 4.97 -7.69
CA SER A 84 8.39 4.12 -8.72
C SER A 84 7.43 3.94 -9.91
N PRO A 85 7.00 5.03 -10.58
CA PRO A 85 6.03 4.93 -11.65
C PRO A 85 6.64 4.17 -12.84
N PRO A 86 5.91 3.22 -13.43
CA PRO A 86 6.40 2.54 -14.62
C PRO A 86 6.62 3.54 -15.76
N PRO A 87 7.56 3.27 -16.69
CA PRO A 87 7.96 4.22 -17.73
C PRO A 87 6.82 4.70 -18.64
N PHE A 88 5.73 3.93 -18.75
CA PHE A 88 4.55 4.30 -19.53
C PHE A 88 3.66 5.34 -18.84
N MET A 89 3.77 5.53 -17.52
CA MET A 89 3.06 6.57 -16.76
C MET A 89 3.78 7.93 -16.77
N LEU A 90 5.05 7.99 -17.20
CA LEU A 90 5.84 9.22 -17.29
C LEU A 90 5.55 10.05 -18.56
N ARG A 91 4.58 9.63 -19.37
CA ARG A 91 4.06 10.38 -20.52
C ARG A 91 2.81 11.17 -20.08
N ALA A 92 3.01 12.24 -19.32
CA ALA A 92 2.01 13.27 -19.08
C ALA A 92 2.65 14.64 -19.27
#